data_AF-A0A2V8JYJ8-F1
#
_entry.id   AF-A0A2V8JYJ8-F1
#
_cell.length_a   1.000
_cell.length_b   1.000
_cell.length_c   1.000
_cell.angle_alpha   90.00
_cell.angle_beta   90.00
_cell.angle_gamma   90.00
#
_symmetry.space_group_name_H-M   'P 1'
#
loop_
_entity.id
_entity.type
_entity.pdbx_description
1 polymer ?
#
loop_
_entity_poly.entity_id
_entity_poly.type
_entity_poly.pdbx_seq_one_letter_code
_entity_poly.pdbx_strand_id
1 'polypeptide(L)' 'LHAMLNAGSEVTVVDIRSNFVREADSIPGVLRIPAEDLPERHQEIPRDREIVLFCT' A
#
# COMPACT_ATOMS: atom_id res chain seq x y z
N LEU A 1 -5.81 1.02 -10.35
CA LEU A 1 -5.90 0.02 -9.27
C LEU A 1 -6.88 -1.11 -9.58
N HIS A 2 -8.19 -0.84 -9.70
CA HIS A 2 -9.21 -1.88 -9.89
C HIS A 2 -8.97 -2.79 -11.12
N ALA A 3 -8.49 -2.24 -12.24
CA ALA A 3 -8.14 -3.04 -13.42
C ALA A 3 -6.88 -3.92 -13.24
N MET A 4 -5.90 -3.45 -12.45
CA MET A 4 -4.65 -4.19 -12.17
C MET A 4 -4.90 -5.33 -11.17
N LEU A 5 -5.69 -5.08 -10.13
CA LEU A 5 -6.12 -6.11 -9.17
C LEU A 5 -6.94 -7.22 -9.86
N ASN A 6 -7.75 -6.86 -10.86
CA ASN A 6 -8.54 -7.80 -11.64
C ASN A 6 -7.74 -8.60 -12.69
N ALA A 7 -6.52 -8.16 -13.03
CA ALA A 7 -5.70 -8.78 -14.08
C ALA A 7 -4.81 -9.94 -13.57
N GLY A 8 -4.83 -10.24 -12.26
CA GLY A 8 -4.02 -11.31 -11.67
C GLY A 8 -2.51 -11.03 -11.61
N SER A 9 -2.09 -9.80 -11.91
CA SER A 9 -0.72 -9.36 -11.68
C SER A 9 -0.43 -9.35 -10.18
N GLU A 10 0.69 -9.94 -9.74
CA GLU A 10 1.13 -9.92 -8.34
C GLU A 10 1.60 -8.50 -7.94
N VAL A 11 0.67 -7.56 -7.84
CA VAL A 11 0.95 -6.19 -7.41
C VAL A 11 0.77 -6.08 -5.90
N THR A 12 1.76 -5.50 -5.23
CA THR A 12 1.60 -5.07 -3.84
C THR A 12 1.15 -3.63 -3.83
N VAL A 13 -0.02 -3.40 -3.27
CA VAL A 13 -0.49 -2.05 -2.98
C VAL A 13 0.04 -1.67 -1.60
N VAL A 14 0.69 -0.51 -1.53
CA VAL A 14 1.16 0.06 -0.26
C VAL A 14 0.39 1.35 0.00
N ASP A 15 -0.43 1.33 1.05
CA ASP A 15 -1.16 2.51 1.52
C ASP A 15 -0.26 3.34 2.43
N ILE A 16 0.11 4.52 1.94
CA ILE A 16 1.00 5.47 2.64
C ILE A 16 0.26 6.64 3.27
N ARG A 17 -1.08 6.57 3.39
CA ARG A 17 -1.86 7.61 4.06
C ARG A 17 -1.43 7.75 5.51
N SER A 18 -1.34 9.01 5.94
CA SER A 18 -0.93 9.34 7.31
C SER A 18 -1.87 8.73 8.36
N ASN A 19 -1.33 8.47 9.55
CA ASN A 19 -2.09 8.03 10.71
C ASN A 19 -3.15 9.03 11.16
N PHE A 20 -3.05 10.30 10.76
CA PHE A 20 -4.04 11.34 11.11
C PHE A 20 -5.28 11.35 10.21
N VAL A 21 -5.35 10.49 9.19
CA VAL A 21 -6.53 10.39 8.31
C VAL A 21 -7.69 9.75 9.10
N ARG A 22 -8.79 10.51 9.26
CA ARG A 22 -10.02 10.05 9.91
C ARG A 22 -10.67 8.96 9.08
N GLU A 23 -10.66 7.74 9.62
CA GLU A 23 -11.30 6.52 9.10
C GLU A 23 -11.16 6.32 7.60
N ALA A 24 -10.12 5.59 7.26
CA ALA A 24 -9.93 5.01 5.96
C ALA A 24 -10.55 3.60 5.93
N ASP A 25 -11.48 3.34 5.01
CA ASP A 25 -11.84 1.96 4.67
C ASP A 25 -10.55 1.20 4.32
N SER A 26 -10.34 0.08 5.02
CA SER A 26 -9.20 -0.79 4.78
C SER A 26 -9.46 -1.58 3.49
N ILE A 27 -8.58 -1.43 2.52
CA ILE A 27 -8.62 -2.23 1.29
C ILE A 27 -8.00 -3.59 1.63
N PRO A 28 -8.75 -4.71 1.52
CA PRO A 28 -8.20 -6.03 1.80
C PRO A 28 -7.00 -6.35 0.90
N GLY A 29 -5.95 -6.95 1.47
CA GLY A 29 -4.74 -7.31 0.73
C GLY A 29 -3.74 -6.16 0.51
N VAL A 30 -3.99 -4.99 1.09
CA VAL A 30 -3.08 -3.84 1.03
C VAL A 30 -2.15 -3.80 2.23
N LEU A 31 -0.87 -3.53 1.97
CA LEU A 31 0.12 -3.30 3.01
C LEU A 31 0.04 -1.84 3.47
N ARG A 32 -0.35 -1.60 4.72
CA ARG A 32 -0.46 -0.24 5.27
C ARG A 32 0.85 0.18 5.98
N ILE A 33 1.52 1.17 5.41
CA ILE A 33 2.73 1.79 5.97
C ILE A 33 2.57 3.31 5.82
N PRO A 34 2.06 4.00 6.85
CA PRO A 34 1.95 5.46 6.84
C PRO A 34 3.26 6.12 6.43
N ALA A 35 3.18 7.25 5.70
CA ALA A 35 4.36 7.93 5.18
C ALA A 35 5.38 8.28 6.29
N GLU A 36 4.91 8.60 7.49
CA GLU A 36 5.73 8.86 8.68
C GLU A 36 6.52 7.63 9.16
N ASP A 37 5.99 6.42 8.97
CA ASP A 37 6.60 5.17 9.43
C ASP A 37 7.46 4.51 8.34
N LEU A 38 7.38 5.01 7.10
CA LEU A 38 8.04 4.43 5.93
C LEU A 38 9.58 4.32 6.09
N PRO A 39 10.31 5.31 6.66
CA PRO A 39 11.76 5.19 6.86
C PRO A 39 12.16 3.98 7.71
N GLU A 40 11.32 3.56 8.64
CA GLU A 40 11.60 2.44 9.54
C GLU A 40 11.04 1.12 8.99
N ARG A 41 9.91 1.19 8.27
CA ARG A 41 9.13 0.02 7.87
C ARG A 41 9.24 -0.35 6.38
N HIS A 42 10.03 0.38 5.58
CA HIS A 42 10.20 0.11 4.13
C HIS A 42 10.70 -1.31 3.80
N GLN A 43 11.18 -2.06 4.78
CA GLN A 43 11.66 -3.44 4.65
C GLN A 43 10.50 -4.44 4.56
N GLU A 44 9.29 -4.06 5.00
CA GLU A 44 8.08 -4.87 4.86
C GLU A 44 7.57 -4.92 3.42
N ILE A 45 8.02 -3.99 2.56
CA ILE A 45 7.60 -3.90 1.16
C ILE A 45 8.36 -4.95 0.32
N PRO A 46 7.67 -5.93 -0.30
CA PRO A 46 8.29 -6.90 -1.19
C PRO A 46 9.05 -6.21 -2.32
N ARG A 47 10.26 -6.71 -2.63
CA ARG A 47 11.15 -6.14 -3.66
C ARG A 47 11.17 -6.94 -4.96
N ASP A 48 10.45 -8.06 -4.99
CA ASP A 48 10.41 -9.06 -6.05
C ASP A 48 9.25 -8.85 -7.05
N ARG A 49 8.42 -7.82 -6.83
CA ARG A 49 7.21 -7.57 -7.60
C ARG A 49 6.89 -6.09 -7.73
N GLU A 50 5.93 -5.76 -8.59
CA GLU A 50 5.50 -4.38 -8.80
C GLU A 50 4.81 -3.81 -7.56
N ILE A 51 5.14 -2.56 -7.24
CA ILE A 51 4.62 -1.83 -6.08
C ILE A 51 3.76 -0.67 -6.57
N VAL A 52 2.54 -0.57 -6.06
CA VAL A 52 1.65 0.58 -6.29
C VAL A 52 1.50 1.35 -4.98
N LEU A 53 2.00 2.58 -4.95
CA LEU A 53 1.79 3.49 -3.82
C LEU A 53 0.42 4.15 -3.95
N PHE A 54 -0.37 4.07 -2.88
CA PHE A 54 -1.65 4.74 -2.76
C PHE A 54 -1.56 5.84 -1.70
N CYS A 55 -1.88 7.07 -2.11
CA CYS A 55 -2.00 8.25 -1.26
C CYS A 55 -3.27 9.00 -1.64
N THR A 56 -3.82 9.78 -0.70
CA THR A 56 -4.85 10.79 -0.95
C THR A 56 -4.27 12.05 -1.58
#